data_AF-A0A6A6TD51-F1
#
_entry.id   AF-A0A6A6TD51-F1
#
_cell.length_a   1.000
_cell.length_b   1.000
_cell.length_c   1.000
_cell.angle_alpha   90.00
_cell.angle_beta   90.00
_cell.angle_gamma   90.00
#
_symmetry.space_group_name_H-M   'P 1'
#
loop_
_entity.id
_entity.type
_entity.pdbx_description
1 polymer ?
#
loop_
_entity_poly.entity_id
_entity_poly.type
_entity_poly.pdbx_seq_one_letter_code
_entity_poly.pdbx_strand_id
1 'polypeptide(L)' 'MASVLGCWASSGYSVQGCAQFEQKLRQCMDAPRNQNQGKNNINYHLSRMYPKIVGPHKRN' A
#
# COMPACT_ATOMS: atom_id res chain seq x y z
N MET A 1 6.53 -3.30 -10.21
CA MET A 1 6.03 -3.04 -11.58
C MET A 1 6.48 -1.67 -12.09
N ALA A 2 6.20 -0.56 -11.38
CA ALA A 2 6.56 0.80 -11.81
C ALA A 2 8.04 0.97 -12.22
N SER A 3 8.97 0.35 -11.49
CA SER A 3 10.41 0.40 -11.80
C SER A 3 10.79 -0.26 -13.14
N VAL A 4 10.08 -1.29 -13.59
CA VAL A 4 10.31 -1.92 -14.91
C VAL A 4 9.89 -0.97 -16.02
N LEU A 5 8.72 -0.33 -15.88
CA LEU A 5 8.23 0.65 -16.84
C LEU A 5 9.14 1.88 -16.90
N GLY A 6 9.66 2.34 -15.76
CA GLY A 6 10.63 3.42 -15.70
C GLY A 6 11.92 3.07 -16.45
N CYS A 7 12.44 1.85 -16.30
CA CYS A 7 13.63 1.39 -17.00
C CYS A 7 13.41 1.29 -18.52
N TRP A 8 12.24 0.81 -18.96
CA TRP A 8 11.91 0.78 -20.39
C TRP A 8 11.73 2.18 -20.99
N ALA A 9 11.18 3.12 -20.21
CA ALA A 9 11.04 4.51 -20.64
C ALA A 9 12.39 5.23 -20.76
N SER A 10 13.34 4.97 -19.86
CA SER A 10 14.65 5.64 -19.86
C SER A 10 15.65 5.01 -20.83
N SER A 11 15.64 3.69 -20.95
CA SER A 11 16.73 2.93 -21.57
C SER A 11 16.30 2.18 -22.83
N GLY A 12 15.00 2.14 -23.11
CA GLY A 12 14.41 1.38 -24.21
C GLY A 12 13.84 0.04 -23.75
N TYR A 13 13.02 -0.56 -24.60
CA TYR A 13 12.38 -1.83 -24.31
C TYR A 13 13.42 -2.97 -24.26
N SER A 14 13.33 -3.84 -23.22
CA SER A 14 14.09 -5.10 -23.14
C SER A 14 15.63 -4.95 -23.18
N VAL A 15 16.19 -3.87 -22.66
CA VAL A 15 17.65 -3.73 -22.48
C VAL A 15 18.13 -4.58 -21.30
N GLN A 16 19.34 -5.14 -21.41
CA GLN A 16 19.98 -5.94 -20.35
C GLN A 16 20.00 -5.24 -18.98
N GLY A 17 20.03 -3.90 -18.95
CA GLY A 17 19.95 -3.09 -17.73
C GLY A 17 18.65 -3.24 -16.94
N CYS A 18 17.56 -3.66 -17.58
CA CYS A 18 16.25 -3.86 -16.92
C CYS A 18 16.03 -5.29 -16.40
N ALA A 19 16.93 -6.24 -16.70
CA ALA A 19 16.76 -7.65 -16.36
C ALA A 19 16.60 -7.90 -14.86
N GLN A 20 17.30 -7.12 -14.01
CA GLN A 20 17.16 -7.20 -12.56
C GLN A 20 15.76 -6.79 -12.09
N PHE A 21 15.19 -5.74 -12.68
CA PHE A 21 13.84 -5.28 -12.34
C PHE A 21 12.76 -6.26 -12.81
N GLU A 22 12.97 -6.88 -13.97
CA GLU A 22 12.08 -7.91 -14.52
C GLU A 22 12.09 -9.18 -13.66
N GLN A 23 13.26 -9.64 -13.22
CA GLN A 23 13.38 -10.78 -12.29
C GLN A 23 12.68 -10.49 -10.95
N LYS A 24 12.84 -9.28 -10.40
CA LYS A 24 12.14 -8.87 -9.17
C LYS A 24 10.64 -8.81 -9.34
N LEU A 25 10.16 -8.35 -10.50
CA LEU A 25 8.73 -8.36 -10.81
C LEU A 25 8.19 -9.79 -10.90
N ARG A 26 8.93 -10.69 -11.55
CA ARG A 26 8.54 -12.10 -11.67
C ARG A 26 8.46 -12.79 -10.31
N GLN A 27 9.47 -12.59 -9.47
CA GLN A 27 9.46 -13.08 -8.07
C GLN A 27 8.24 -12.57 -7.29
N CYS A 28 7.83 -11.32 -7.51
CA CYS A 28 6.65 -10.76 -6.85
C CYS A 28 5.33 -11.36 -7.36
N MET A 29 5.22 -11.63 -8.68
CA MET A 29 4.01 -12.19 -9.28
C MET A 29 3.86 -13.70 -9.03
N ASP A 30 4.99 -14.42 -8.92
CA ASP A 30 5.00 -15.86 -8.63
C ASP A 30 4.76 -16.15 -7.13
N ALA A 31 5.00 -15.17 -6.26
CA ALA A 31 4.77 -15.32 -4.82
C ALA A 31 3.27 -15.34 -4.49
N PRO A 32 2.83 -16.20 -3.55
CA PRO A 32 1.45 -16.18 -3.09
C PRO A 32 1.12 -14.84 -2.44
N ARG A 33 -0.10 -14.36 -2.67
CA ARG A 33 -0.55 -13.07 -2.12
C ARG A 33 -0.58 -13.13 -0.60
N ASN A 34 0.01 -12.12 0.04
CA ASN A 34 -0.05 -11.97 1.49
C ASN A 34 -1.50 -11.90 1.98
N GLN A 35 -1.73 -12.47 3.15
CA GLN A 35 -3.03 -12.37 3.81
C GLN A 35 -3.35 -10.92 4.13
N ASN A 36 -4.62 -10.55 3.97
CA ASN A 36 -5.07 -9.21 4.33
C ASN A 36 -4.86 -9.00 5.83
N GLN A 37 -4.27 -7.87 6.19
CA GLN A 37 -4.16 -7.48 7.59
C GLN A 37 -5.56 -7.30 8.19
N GLY A 38 -5.70 -7.63 9.47
CA GLY A 38 -6.92 -7.38 10.22
C GLY A 38 -7.28 -5.89 10.19
N LYS A 39 -8.58 -5.59 10.13
CA LYS A 39 -9.07 -4.20 10.18
C LYS A 39 -8.64 -3.56 11.49
N ASN A 40 -8.18 -2.31 11.43
CA ASN A 40 -7.85 -1.54 12.63
C ASN A 40 -9.14 -1.12 13.36
N ASN A 41 -9.22 -1.42 14.66
CA ASN A 41 -10.38 -1.12 15.52
C ASN A 41 -10.36 0.30 16.10
N ILE A 42 -9.54 1.21 15.58
CA ILE A 42 -9.43 2.60 16.06
C ILE A 42 -10.79 3.30 16.17
N ASN A 43 -11.67 3.13 15.18
CA ASN A 43 -12.99 3.78 15.17
C ASN A 43 -13.90 3.26 16.31
N TYR A 44 -13.76 2.01 16.73
CA TYR A 44 -14.48 1.44 17.86
C TYR A 44 -14.06 2.10 19.18
N HIS A 45 -12.76 2.31 19.37
CA HIS A 45 -12.24 2.97 20.57
C HIS A 45 -12.58 4.47 20.59
N LEU A 46 -12.43 5.16 19.45
CA LEU A 46 -12.73 6.58 19.33
C LEU A 46 -14.21 6.87 19.62
N SER A 47 -15.13 6.08 19.07
CA SER A 47 -16.57 6.25 19.31
C SER A 47 -16.96 5.99 20.77
N ARG A 48 -16.32 5.04 21.45
CA ARG A 48 -16.52 4.80 22.90
C ARG A 48 -15.98 5.92 23.77
N MET A 49 -14.84 6.51 23.40
CA MET A 49 -14.22 7.59 24.16
C MET A 49 -14.78 8.97 23.82
N TYR A 50 -15.41 9.13 22.66
CA TYR A 50 -15.95 10.40 22.18
C TYR A 50 -16.78 11.16 23.23
N PRO A 51 -17.72 10.54 23.97
CA PRO A 51 -18.51 11.25 24.99
C PRO A 51 -17.70 11.78 26.18
N LYS A 52 -16.49 11.25 26.40
CA LYS A 52 -15.60 11.64 27.51
C LYS A 52 -14.51 12.63 27.09
N ILE A 53 -14.26 12.76 25.80
CA ILE A 53 -13.21 13.61 25.22
C ILE A 53 -13.82 14.86 24.58
N VAL A 54 -15.04 14.76 24.05
CA VAL A 54 -15.70 15.89 23.41
C VAL A 54 -15.97 16.99 24.46
N GLY A 55 -15.44 18.20 24.20
CA GLY A 55 -15.77 19.40 24.97
C GLY A 55 -17.23 19.80 24.78
N PRO A 56 -17.70 20.88 25.44
CA PRO A 56 -19.08 21.34 25.32
C PRO A 56 -19.46 21.56 23.85
N HIS A 57 -20.30 20.67 23.33
CA HIS A 57 -20.72 20.68 21.93
C HIS A 57 -22.12 21.29 21.85
N LYS A 58 -22.28 22.37 21.09
CA LYS A 58 -23.58 22.98 20.82
C LYS A 58 -24.35 22.03 19.89
N ARG A 59 -25.36 21.33 20.41
CA ARG A 59 -26.36 20.67 19.57
C ARG A 59 -27.17 21.77 18.89
N ASN A 60 -27.06 21.86 17.56
CA ASN A 60 -28.04 22.61 16.76
C ASN A 60 -29.40 21.91 16.84
#